data_AF-A0A1I6TV77-F1
#
_entry.id   AF-A0A1I6TV77-F1
#
_cell.length_a   1.000
_cell.length_b   1.000
_cell.length_c   1.000
_cell.angle_alpha   90.00
_cell.angle_beta   90.00
_cell.angle_gamma   90.00
#
_symmetry.space_group_name_H-M   'P 1'
#
loop_
_entity.id
_entity.type
_entity.pdbx_description
1 polymer ?
#
loop_
_entity_poly.entity_id
_entity_poly.type
_entity_poly.pdbx_seq_one_letter_code
_entity_poly.pdbx_strand_id
1 'polypeptide(L)'
;MTTRSAALAVLLRKTQWLLDDLAFEVGSGRADQIDFTGITSLLESVTAMLREEQRKSPGVVDGATESARDGFDEVAGRPQAGRETGHL
;
A
#
# COMPACT_ATOMS: atom_id res chain seq x y z
N MET A 1 22.69 -13.46 2.85
CA MET A 1 21.69 -12.77 3.71
C MET A 1 22.37 -12.34 5.00
N THR A 2 22.04 -11.16 5.53
CA THR A 2 22.52 -10.76 6.86
C THR A 2 21.67 -11.43 7.95
N THR A 3 22.24 -11.66 9.14
CA THR A 3 21.50 -12.18 10.32
C THR A 3 20.28 -11.32 10.65
N ARG A 4 20.38 -10.00 10.41
CA ARG A 4 19.30 -9.04 10.60
C ARG A 4 18.18 -9.22 9.57
N SER A 5 18.49 -9.41 8.28
CA SER A 5 17.48 -9.72 7.26
C SER A 5 16.74 -11.02 7.56
N ALA A 6 17.44 -12.03 8.09
CA ALA A 6 16.82 -13.28 8.52
C ALA A 6 15.89 -13.06 9.73
N ALA A 7 16.32 -12.27 10.73
CA ALA A 7 15.48 -11.92 11.87
C ALA A 7 14.22 -11.15 11.45
N LEU A 8 14.34 -10.22 10.50
CA LEU A 8 13.21 -9.48 9.94
C LEU A 8 12.23 -10.41 9.20
N ALA A 9 12.75 -11.34 8.39
CA ALA A 9 11.91 -12.33 7.71
C ALA A 9 11.14 -13.22 8.70
N VAL A 10 11.78 -13.64 9.79
CA VAL A 10 11.13 -14.41 10.86
C VAL A 10 10.05 -13.58 11.56
N LEU A 11 10.33 -12.31 11.86
CA LEU A 11 9.36 -11.41 12.48
C LEU A 11 8.13 -11.23 11.57
N LEU A 12 8.34 -10.92 10.29
CA LEU A 12 7.27 -10.77 9.31
C LEU A 12 6.43 -12.04 9.18
N ARG A 13 7.06 -13.22 9.19
CA ARG A 13 6.35 -14.50 9.15
C ARG A 13 5.46 -14.72 10.37
N LYS A 14 5.92 -14.33 11.56
CA LYS A 14 5.12 -14.42 12.79
C LYS A 14 3.95 -13.43 12.79
N THR A 15 4.18 -12.21 12.31
CA THR A 15 3.10 -11.22 12.16
C THR A 15 2.04 -11.71 11.18
N GLN A 16 2.43 -12.38 10.10
CA GLN A 16 1.49 -13.00 9.17
C GLN A 16 0.58 -14.02 9.89
N TRP A 17 1.14 -14.93 10.68
CA TRP A 17 0.34 -15.91 11.42
C TRP A 17 -0.66 -15.26 12.39
N LEU A 18 -0.24 -14.22 13.09
CA LEU A 18 -1.14 -13.46 13.96
C LEU A 18 -2.32 -12.85 13.18
N LEU A 19 -2.05 -12.30 11.99
CA LEU A 19 -3.08 -11.71 11.14
C LEU A 19 -4.03 -12.77 10.55
N ASP A 20 -3.51 -13.95 10.21
CA ASP A 20 -4.31 -15.08 9.75
C ASP A 20 -5.26 -15.56 10.87
N ASP A 21 -4.75 -15.70 12.10
CA ASP A 21 -5.56 -16.04 13.28
C ASP A 21 -6.63 -14.99 13.55
N LEU A 22 -6.26 -13.70 13.50
CA LEU A 22 -7.21 -12.60 13.67
C LEU A 22 -8.32 -12.63 12.61
N ALA A 23 -7.96 -12.86 11.34
CA ALA A 23 -8.92 -12.95 10.25
C ALA A 23 -9.89 -14.13 10.45
N PHE A 24 -9.38 -15.26 10.94
CA PHE A 24 -10.20 -16.42 11.29
C PHE A 24 -11.19 -16.10 12.42
N GLU A 25 -10.71 -15.51 13.53
CA GLU A 25 -11.55 -15.15 14.67
C GLU A 25 -12.65 -14.15 14.28
N VAL A 26 -12.31 -13.12 13.50
CA VAL A 26 -13.28 -12.15 12.96
C VAL A 26 -14.30 -12.85 12.04
N GLY A 27 -13.83 -13.68 11.10
CA GLY A 27 -14.71 -14.42 10.19
C GLY A 27 -15.64 -15.41 10.90
N SER A 28 -15.25 -15.88 12.09
CA SER A 28 -16.05 -16.76 12.93
C SER A 28 -17.06 -16.05 13.84
N GLY A 29 -17.13 -14.72 13.77
CA GLY A 29 -18.05 -13.90 14.59
C GLY A 29 -17.59 -13.69 16.03
N ARG A 30 -16.35 -14.04 16.38
CA ARG A 30 -15.77 -13.87 17.73
C ARG A 30 -14.99 -12.57 17.89
N ALA A 31 -15.32 -11.54 17.12
CA ALA A 31 -14.63 -10.26 17.14
C ALA A 31 -14.69 -9.56 18.51
N ASP A 32 -15.74 -9.78 19.28
CA ASP A 32 -15.93 -9.29 20.64
C ASP A 32 -14.95 -9.88 21.66
N GLN A 33 -14.37 -11.03 21.36
CA GLN A 33 -13.38 -11.72 22.21
C GLN A 33 -11.94 -11.35 21.88
N ILE A 34 -11.75 -10.52 20.85
CA ILE A 34 -10.43 -10.12 20.36
C ILE A 34 -10.01 -8.82 21.06
N ASP A 35 -8.82 -8.82 21.66
CA ASP A 35 -8.18 -7.59 22.13
C ASP A 35 -7.57 -6.81 20.96
N PHE A 36 -8.40 -6.05 20.26
CA PHE A 36 -7.95 -5.20 19.16
C PHE A 36 -6.96 -4.12 19.60
N THR A 37 -7.02 -3.67 20.87
CA THR A 37 -6.12 -2.64 21.37
C THR A 37 -4.70 -3.20 21.48
N GLY A 38 -4.55 -4.35 22.13
CA GLY A 38 -3.27 -5.05 22.25
C GLY A 38 -2.67 -5.42 20.90
N ILE A 39 -3.50 -5.92 19.98
CA ILE A 39 -3.07 -6.26 18.61
C ILE A 39 -2.59 -5.02 17.86
N THR A 40 -3.30 -3.89 17.96
CA THR A 40 -2.92 -2.64 17.30
C THR A 40 -1.56 -2.14 17.81
N SER A 41 -1.35 -2.12 19.13
CA SER A 41 -0.06 -1.72 19.71
C SER A 41 1.10 -2.63 19.27
N LEU A 42 0.84 -3.93 19.10
CA LEU A 42 1.84 -4.87 18.58
C LEU A 42 2.19 -4.57 17.11
N LEU A 43 1.18 -4.31 16.27
CA LEU A 43 1.39 -3.99 14.85
C LEU A 43 2.10 -2.64 14.65
N GLU A 44 1.82 -1.66 15.50
CA GLU A 44 2.56 -0.39 15.53
C GLU A 44 4.04 -0.60 15.85
N SER A 45 4.33 -1.49 16.82
CA SER A 45 5.71 -1.85 17.18
C SER A 45 6.45 -2.54 16.03
N VAL A 46 5.79 -3.45 15.32
CA VAL A 46 6.34 -4.09 14.09
C VAL A 46 6.62 -3.06 13.01
N THR A 47 5.69 -2.12 12.81
CA THR A 47 5.85 -1.03 11.83
C THR A 47 7.02 -0.12 12.18
N ALA A 48 7.21 0.21 13.47
CA ALA A 48 8.34 1.01 13.94
C ALA A 48 9.68 0.32 13.66
N MET A 49 9.78 -0.99 13.91
CA MET A 49 10.97 -1.78 13.60
C MET A 49 11.26 -1.82 12.10
N LEU A 50 10.24 -2.00 11.26
CA LEU A 50 10.40 -1.97 9.79
C LEU A 50 10.90 -0.62 9.28
N ARG A 51 10.37 0.50 9.81
CA ARG A 51 10.84 1.85 9.47
C ARG A 51 12.28 2.08 9.91
N GLU A 52 12.68 1.53 11.06
CA GLU A 52 14.06 1.58 11.53
C GLU A 52 15.00 0.81 10.58
N GLU A 53 14.60 -0.37 10.14
CA GLU A 53 15.35 -1.18 9.18
C GLU A 53 15.48 -0.51 7.81
N GLN A 54 14.42 0.14 7.33
CA GLN A 54 14.44 0.93 6.10
C GLN A 54 15.44 2.10 6.20
N ARG A 55 15.47 2.83 7.31
CA ARG A 55 16.43 3.93 7.53
C ARG A 55 17.88 3.45 7.55
N LYS A 56 18.12 2.22 8.03
CA LYS A 56 19.45 1.60 8.09
C LYS A 56 19.90 0.98 6.78
N SER A 57 18.97 0.74 5.85
CA SER A 57 19.23 0.26 4.49
C SER A 57 18.76 1.31 3.49
N PRO A 58 19.49 2.43 3.31
CA PRO A 58 19.16 3.43 2.29
C PRO A 58 19.45 2.83 0.91
N GLY A 59 18.50 2.07 0.38
CA GLY A 59 18.62 1.35 -0.87
C GLY A 59 17.37 0.53 -1.13
N VAL A 60 16.55 1.01 -2.07
CA VAL A 60 15.25 0.49 -2.53
C VAL A 60 14.04 1.13 -1.83
N VAL A 61 13.89 2.43 -2.03
CA VAL A 61 12.58 3.00 -2.36
C VAL A 61 12.79 3.75 -3.67
N ASP A 62 12.89 2.99 -4.77
CA ASP A 62 12.73 3.56 -6.10
C ASP A 62 11.23 3.55 -6.44
N GLY A 63 10.77 4.63 -7.07
CA GLY A 63 9.46 5.23 -6.90
C GLY A 63 8.24 4.38 -7.29
N ALA A 64 7.20 4.44 -6.45
CA ALA A 64 5.84 4.09 -6.84
C ALA A 64 4.76 4.83 -6.02
N THR A 65 5.03 6.07 -5.56
CA THR A 65 4.00 6.89 -4.89
C THR A 65 4.01 8.35 -5.33
N GLU A 66 4.37 8.65 -6.58
CA GLU A 66 4.22 10.02 -7.11
C GLU A 66 3.86 10.04 -8.61
N SER A 67 2.60 9.69 -8.90
CA SER A 67 1.81 10.04 -10.11
C SER A 67 0.51 9.24 -10.01
N ALA A 68 -0.71 9.77 -10.03
CA ALA A 68 -1.19 11.01 -10.60
C ALA A 68 -2.37 11.53 -9.77
N ARG A 69 -2.16 12.67 -9.11
CA ARG A 69 -3.22 13.66 -8.89
C ARG A 69 -2.77 14.92 -9.61
N ASP A 70 -2.86 14.93 -10.94
CA ASP A 70 -3.18 16.15 -11.65
C ASP A 70 -3.49 15.90 -13.12
N GLY A 71 -4.62 16.47 -13.53
CA GLY A 71 -4.88 17.01 -14.87
C GLY A 71 -4.87 16.05 -16.07
N PHE A 72 -6.06 15.56 -16.46
CA PHE A 72 -6.47 15.58 -17.87
C PHE A 72 -7.99 15.80 -17.94
N ASP A 73 -8.36 17.07 -17.77
CA ASP A 73 -9.58 17.64 -18.33
C ASP A 73 -9.28 17.96 -19.80
N GLU A 74 -9.40 16.96 -20.69
CA GLU A 74 -9.58 17.18 -22.12
C GLU A 74 -10.00 15.85 -22.76
N VAL A 75 -11.21 15.81 -23.34
CA VAL A 75 -11.59 15.16 -24.61
C VAL A 75 -13.11 14.96 -24.61
N ALA A 76 -13.81 15.96 -25.13
CA ALA A 76 -15.11 15.77 -25.74
C ALA A 76 -15.19 16.64 -27.01
N GLY A 77 -14.65 16.07 -28.09
CA GLY A 77 -15.21 16.18 -29.45
C GLY A 77 -15.38 17.57 -30.07
N ARG A 78 -14.37 18.00 -30.84
CA ARG A 78 -14.59 18.89 -32.00
C ARG A 78 -15.12 18.07 -33.19
N PRO A 79 -16.16 18.52 -33.90
CA PRO A 79 -16.38 18.13 -35.28
C PRO A 79 -15.78 19.15 -36.26
N GLN A 80 -14.82 18.64 -37.02
CA GLN A 80 -14.61 18.73 -38.47
C GLN A 80 -14.61 20.08 -39.22
N ALA A 81 -13.51 20.23 -39.97
CA ALA A 81 -13.12 21.33 -40.82
C ALA A 81 -14.11 21.63 -41.97
N GLY A 82 -14.25 22.92 -42.29
CA GLY A 82 -14.84 23.37 -43.54
C GLY A 82 -13.90 23.15 -44.73
N ARG A 83 -14.50 22.93 -45.91
CA ARG A 83 -13.98 23.27 -47.24
C ARG A 83 -14.98 22.86 -48.33
N GLU A 84 -15.77 23.80 -48.84
CA GLU A 84 -16.26 23.90 -50.23
C GLU A 84 -16.59 25.41 -50.44
N THR A 85 -15.70 26.22 -51.04
CA THR A 85 -15.60 26.60 -52.48
C THR A 85 -16.82 27.35 -53.06
N GLY A 86 -16.59 28.57 -53.57
CA GLY A 86 -17.28 29.04 -54.79
C GLY A 86 -17.93 30.44 -54.74
N HIS A 87 -17.38 31.35 -55.55
CA HIS A 87 -17.95 32.58 -56.08
C HIS A 87 -19.48 32.55 -56.35
N LEU A 88 -20.22 33.61 -55.97
CA LEU A 88 -20.51 34.83 -56.75
C LEU A 88 -21.21 35.86 -55.85
#